data_AF-A0A356AMT3-F1
#
_entry.id   AF-A0A356AMT3-F1
#
_cell.length_a   1.000
_cell.length_b   1.000
_cell.length_c   1.000
_cell.angle_alpha   90.00
_cell.angle_beta   90.00
_cell.angle_gamma   90.00
#
_symmetry.space_group_name_H-M   'P 1'
#
loop_
_entity.id
_entity.type
_entity.pdbx_description
1 polymer ?
#
loop_
_entity_poly.entity_id
_entity_poly.type
_entity_poly.pdbx_seq_one_letter_code
_entity_poly.pdbx_strand_id
1 'polypeptide(L)' 'MVDGVYDSDPKKNLSAVKYDSLSFMDVLNKGLQVMDSTAASLCKDNHIPILVFSISDPENIVKAVCGEPIGTLVK' A
#
# COMPACT_ATOMS: atom_id res chain seq x y z
N MET A 1 -6.47 10.71 -7.40
CA MET A 1 -6.06 10.09 -6.12
C MET A 1 -5.57 8.69 -6.43
N VAL A 2 -4.63 8.13 -5.68
CA VAL A 2 -4.19 6.74 -5.85
C VAL A 2 -4.95 5.85 -4.88
N ASP A 3 -5.32 4.65 -5.31
CA ASP A 3 -6.09 3.66 -4.54
C ASP A 3 -5.25 2.51 -3.99
N GLY A 4 -3.94 2.56 -4.14
CA GLY A 4 -3.00 1.59 -3.61
C GLY A 4 -1.55 1.98 -3.90
N VAL A 5 -0.66 1.00 -3.77
CA VAL A 5 0.76 1.13 -4.09
C VAL A 5 1.00 0.63 -5.51
N TYR A 6 1.71 1.43 -6.29
CA TYR A 6 2.04 1.16 -7.69
C TYR A 6 3.54 1.01 -7.88
N ASP A 7 3.95 0.29 -8.92
CA ASP A 7 5.37 0.17 -9.32
C ASP A 7 6.00 1.50 -9.75
N SER A 8 5.17 2.41 -10.25
CA SER A 8 5.54 3.71 -10.78
C SER A 8 4.39 4.71 -10.57
N ASP A 9 4.67 6.01 -10.65
CA ASP A 9 3.64 7.04 -10.44
C ASP A 9 2.55 6.95 -11.52
N PRO A 10 1.30 6.55 -11.20
CA PRO A 10 0.24 6.36 -12.19
C PRO A 10 -0.19 7.67 -12.86
N LYS A 11 0.19 8.83 -12.30
CA LYS A 11 -0.03 10.13 -12.97
C LYS A 11 0.95 10.40 -14.09
N LYS A 12 2.13 9.77 -14.06
CA LYS A 12 3.20 9.95 -15.05
C LYS A 12 3.32 8.75 -15.98
N ASN A 13 3.07 7.54 -15.48
CA ASN A 13 3.11 6.30 -16.23
C ASN A 13 1.70 5.70 -16.32
N LEU A 14 1.11 5.73 -17.51
CA LEU A 14 -0.20 5.12 -17.76
C LEU A 14 -0.16 3.58 -17.65
N SER A 15 1.03 2.98 -17.76
CA SER A 15 1.24 1.54 -17.60
C SER A 15 1.58 1.14 -16.16
N ALA A 16 1.39 2.04 -15.19
CA ALA A 16 1.66 1.73 -13.78
C ALA A 16 0.80 0.56 -13.30
N VAL A 17 1.45 -0.42 -12.68
CA VAL A 17 0.81 -1.64 -12.19
C VAL A 17 0.62 -1.53 -10.68
N LYS A 18 -0.62 -1.71 -10.23
CA LYS A 18 -0.94 -1.77 -8.80
C LYS A 18 -0.49 -3.10 -8.22
N TYR A 19 0.11 -3.08 -7.04
CA TYR A 19 0.40 -4.29 -6.28
C TYR A 19 -0.79 -4.65 -5.39
N ASP A 20 -1.18 -5.92 -5.34
CA ASP A 20 -2.19 -6.38 -4.38
C ASP A 20 -1.57 -6.63 -3.00
N SER A 21 -0.35 -7.15 -2.97
CA SER A 21 0.42 -7.36 -1.74
C SER A 21 1.91 -7.10 -1.95
N LEU A 22 2.58 -6.57 -0.93
CA LEU A 22 4.01 -6.29 -0.91
C LEU A 22 4.62 -6.72 0.41
N SER A 23 5.90 -7.05 0.39
CA SER A 23 6.67 -7.16 1.64
C SER A 23 7.19 -5.80 2.11
N PHE A 24 7.45 -5.65 3.41
CA PHE A 24 8.18 -4.48 3.92
C PHE A 24 9.52 -4.27 3.22
N MET A 25 10.20 -5.38 2.88
CA MET A 25 11.46 -5.33 2.12
C MET A 25 11.26 -4.84 0.69
N ASP A 26 10.15 -5.20 0.03
CA ASP A 26 9.84 -4.68 -1.30
C ASP A 26 9.61 -3.17 -1.27
N VAL A 27 8.90 -2.67 -0.26
CA VAL A 27 8.67 -1.22 -0.09
C VAL A 27 10.00 -0.47 0.05
N LEU A 28 10.92 -1.00 0.87
CA LEU A 28 12.25 -0.42 1.06
C LEU A 28 13.14 -0.54 -0.18
N ASN A 29 13.21 -1.73 -0.80
CA ASN A 29 14.10 -2.02 -1.92
C ASN A 29 13.67 -1.30 -3.21
N LYS A 30 12.37 -1.23 -3.47
CA LYS A 30 11.82 -0.56 -4.65
C LYS A 30 11.65 0.96 -4.45
N GLY A 31 11.98 1.48 -3.26
CA GLY A 31 11.85 2.89 -2.92
C GLY A 31 10.40 3.38 -3.10
N LEU A 32 9.42 2.51 -2.84
CA LEU A 32 8.01 2.84 -2.97
C LEU A 32 7.72 3.82 -1.84
N GLN A 33 7.62 5.11 -2.17
CA GLN A 33 7.46 6.24 -1.24
C GLN A 33 6.07 6.27 -0.56
N VAL A 34 5.60 5.10 -0.13
CA VAL A 34 4.31 4.86 0.53
C VAL A 34 4.36 5.33 1.97
N MET A 35 5.51 5.17 2.62
CA MET A 35 5.77 5.60 3.98
C MET A 35 7.25 5.87 4.20
N ASP A 36 7.56 6.54 5.32
CA ASP A 36 8.95 6.76 5.73
C ASP A 36 9.60 5.43 6.17
N SER A 37 10.92 5.34 6.00
CA SER A 37 11.69 4.13 6.30
C SER A 37 11.68 3.74 7.78
N THR A 38 11.50 4.71 8.68
CA THR A 38 11.40 4.51 10.13
C THR A 38 10.07 3.86 10.49
N ALA A 39 8.95 4.37 9.98
CA ALA A 39 7.64 3.74 10.17
C ALA A 39 7.59 2.34 9.56
N ALA A 40 8.17 2.14 8.37
CA ALA A 40 8.26 0.83 7.74
C ALA A 40 9.01 -0.18 8.63
N SER A 41 10.14 0.25 9.20
CA SER A 41 10.94 -0.60 10.11
C SER A 41 10.18 -0.92 11.39
N LEU A 42 9.51 0.07 12.00
CA LEU A 42 8.71 -0.11 13.21
C LEU A 42 7.56 -1.11 13.00
N CYS A 43 6.82 -0.97 11.90
CA CYS A 43 5.72 -1.87 11.58
C CYS A 43 6.21 -3.28 11.27
N LYS A 44 7.31 -3.42 10.52
CA LYS A 44 7.95 -4.70 10.24
C LYS A 44 8.35 -5.41 11.54
N ASP A 45 9.08 -4.73 12.42
CA ASP A 45 9.63 -5.35 13.63
C ASP A 45 8.53 -5.75 14.63
N ASN A 46 7.40 -5.04 14.61
CA ASN A 46 6.21 -5.37 15.40
C ASN A 46 5.20 -6.26 14.67
N HIS A 47 5.49 -6.72 13.45
CA HIS A 47 4.58 -7.52 12.62
C HIS A 47 3.19 -6.88 12.44
N ILE A 48 3.14 -5.55 12.29
CA ILE A 48 1.90 -4.79 12.11
C ILE A 48 1.66 -4.65 10.60
N PRO A 49 0.70 -5.38 10.00
CA PRO A 49 0.39 -5.25 8.58
C PRO A 49 -0.24 -3.89 8.28
N ILE A 50 -0.01 -3.39 7.06
CA ILE A 50 -0.47 -2.07 6.63
C ILE A 50 -1.31 -2.21 5.36
N LEU A 51 -2.54 -1.72 5.40
CA LEU A 51 -3.43 -1.70 4.25
C LEU A 51 -3.51 -0.27 3.68
N VAL A 52 -3.07 -0.10 2.43
CA VAL A 52 -3.12 1.18 1.72
C VAL A 52 -4.28 1.14 0.75
N PHE A 53 -5.27 2.00 0.94
CA PHE A 53 -6.48 2.06 0.09
C PHE A 53 -6.97 3.51 -0.10
N SER A 54 -7.81 3.74 -1.11
CA SER A 54 -8.41 5.06 -1.35
C SER A 54 -9.61 5.33 -0.43
N ILE A 55 -9.72 6.54 0.09
CA ILE A 55 -10.91 7.03 0.82
C ILE A 55 -11.96 7.69 -0.09
N SER A 56 -11.75 7.68 -1.42
CA SER A 56 -12.69 8.29 -2.38
C SER A 56 -14.06 7.62 -2.35
N ASP A 57 -14.11 6.31 -2.10
CA ASP A 57 -15.34 5.56 -1.87
C ASP A 57 -15.52 5.37 -0.35
N PRO A 58 -16.60 5.91 0.26
CA PRO A 58 -16.91 5.71 1.68
C PRO A 58 -17.01 4.24 2.08
N GLU A 59 -17.35 3.33 1.17
CA GLU A 59 -17.44 1.90 1.48
C GLU A 59 -16.07 1.24 1.69
N ASN A 60 -14.99 1.85 1.18
CA ASN A 60 -13.65 1.23 1.26
C ASN A 60 -13.18 1.05 2.71
N ILE A 61 -13.59 1.91 3.63
CA ILE A 61 -13.24 1.72 5.05
C ILE A 61 -13.93 0.49 5.65
N VAL A 62 -15.16 0.21 5.24
CA VAL A 62 -15.91 -0.98 5.68
C VAL A 62 -15.25 -2.23 5.10
N LYS A 63 -14.97 -2.22 3.79
CA LYS A 63 -14.29 -3.31 3.07
C LYS A 63 -12.91 -3.60 3.67
N ALA A 64 -12.13 -2.57 4.03
CA ALA A 64 -10.85 -2.69 4.71
C ALA A 64 -10.96 -3.47 6.03
N VAL A 65 -11.91 -3.08 6.88
CA VAL A 65 -12.12 -3.70 8.20
C VAL A 65 -12.68 -5.11 8.08
N CYS A 66 -13.49 -5.38 7.06
CA CYS A 66 -14.00 -6.71 6.74
C CYS A 66 -12.94 -7.65 6.11
N GLY A 67 -11.74 -7.15 5.79
CA GLY A 67 -10.66 -7.94 5.20
C GLY A 67 -10.85 -8.25 3.72
N GLU A 68 -11.66 -7.46 3.01
CA GLU A 68 -11.80 -7.59 1.57
C GLU A 68 -10.51 -7.20 0.83
N PRO A 69 -10.23 -7.80 -0.34
CA PRO A 69 -9.02 -7.51 -1.11
C PRO A 69 -9.13 -6.15 -1.81
N ILE A 70 -8.92 -5.08 -1.04
CA ILE A 70 -8.91 -3.71 -1.53
C ILE A 70 -7.51 -3.09 -1.40
N GLY A 71 -7.15 -2.22 -2.34
CA GLY A 71 -5.88 -1.50 -2.30
C GLY A 71 -4.66 -2.40 -2.33
N THR A 72 -3.70 -2.17 -1.42
CA THR A 72 -2.46 -2.95 -1.32
C THR A 72 -2.15 -3.29 0.14
N LEU A 73 -1.89 -4.57 0.41
CA LEU A 73 -1.46 -5.05 1.73
C LEU A 73 0.06 -5.16 1.84
N VAL A 74 0.66 -4.47 2.80
CA VAL A 74 2.09 -4.58 3.14
C VAL A 74 2.25 -5.43 4.39
N LYS A 75 3.06 -6.50 4.32
CA LYS A 75 3.28 -7.43 5.44
C LYS A 75 4.65 -8.09 5.43
#